data_AF-D4E3U8-F1
#
_entry.id   AF-D4E3U8-F1
#
_cell.length_a   1.000
_cell.length_b   1.000
_cell.length_c   1.000
_cell.angle_alpha   90.00
_cell.angle_beta   90.00
_cell.angle_gamma   90.00
#
_symmetry.space_group_name_H-M   'P 1'
#
loop_
_entity.id
_entity.type
_entity.pdbx_description
1 polymer ?
#
loop_
_entity_poly.entity_id
_entity_poly.type
_entity_poly.pdbx_seq_one_letter_code
_entity_poly.pdbx_strand_id
1 'polypeptide(L)'
;MYKVGLMHMATLRKLPSGKWNAQVRIKGHPTQTKTFFTIEEAEKWSSDCEEKFKRSESTVKALSLVYLEEVLTKNGKPRGGYDSIRNRLVNLDKHFGSTSLEKITSENVATYKVERLKKAANGTVRLELQLLSRFLRWAASEKGVACNDVVKPVRLPEAGKPRDKILTPLQYQMILERVETCRSKLSGGLQGMSEAKAIIILAWETAMRRGEILALTPAMIDFRQRVIHLADHQTKNAEARDVPLSSTALDLLKSLCEGKEEERYRHTKLFSLRPYSVSQAFRRACREARIEGVCFHSLRHTCITRYAEKGLNTIQLQCISGHKDITMLARYSHIKASSVAALME
;
A
#
# COMPACT_ATOMS: atom_id res chain seq x y z
N MET A 1 -8.12 36.43 -34.63
CA MET A 1 -6.65 36.48 -34.61
C MET A 1 -6.19 36.19 -33.18
N TYR A 2 -5.37 35.15 -33.03
CA TYR A 2 -4.86 34.63 -31.75
C TYR A 2 -3.85 35.59 -31.10
N LYS A 3 -3.93 35.75 -29.78
CA LYS A 3 -2.77 35.94 -28.89
C LYS A 3 -3.18 35.60 -27.45
N VAL A 4 -3.06 34.31 -27.11
CA VAL A 4 -2.94 33.86 -25.72
C VAL A 4 -1.51 34.17 -25.30
N GLY A 5 -1.30 35.38 -24.78
CA GLY A 5 0.02 35.81 -24.30
C GLY A 5 0.27 35.30 -22.89
N LEU A 6 1.27 34.44 -22.74
CA LEU A 6 1.87 34.07 -21.45
C LEU A 6 2.09 35.32 -20.59
N MET A 7 1.58 35.33 -19.36
CA MET A 7 2.03 36.28 -18.33
C MET A 7 3.54 36.12 -18.17
N HIS A 8 4.34 37.04 -18.71
CA HIS A 8 5.78 37.08 -18.46
C HIS A 8 6.04 37.40 -16.98
N MET A 9 6.82 36.55 -16.30
CA MET A 9 7.21 36.70 -14.89
C MET A 9 8.45 37.60 -14.72
N ALA A 10 9.06 37.99 -15.84
CA ALA A 10 10.20 38.87 -15.92
C ALA A 10 9.81 40.32 -16.29
N THR A 11 10.41 41.29 -15.61
CA THR A 11 10.36 42.72 -15.93
C THR A 11 11.74 43.17 -16.41
N LEU A 12 11.81 43.80 -17.59
CA LEU A 12 13.03 44.36 -18.15
C LEU A 12 12.97 45.89 -18.09
N ARG A 13 14.04 46.53 -17.62
CA ARG A 13 14.13 48.00 -17.50
C ARG A 13 15.49 48.51 -18.00
N LYS A 14 15.47 49.51 -18.88
CA LYS A 14 16.68 50.25 -19.28
C LYS A 14 17.10 51.24 -18.17
N LEU A 15 18.37 51.20 -17.78
CA LEU A 15 18.96 52.08 -16.77
C LEU A 15 19.52 53.37 -17.42
N PRO A 16 19.69 54.46 -16.64
CA PRO A 16 20.33 55.70 -17.14
C PRO A 16 21.75 55.49 -17.69
N SER A 17 22.44 54.42 -17.26
CA SER A 17 23.76 54.02 -17.74
C SER A 17 23.76 53.30 -19.09
N GLY A 18 22.60 53.15 -19.75
CA GLY A 18 22.45 52.43 -21.01
C GLY A 18 22.33 50.90 -20.89
N LYS A 19 22.63 50.33 -19.70
CA LYS A 19 22.50 48.90 -19.39
C LYS A 19 21.04 48.48 -19.15
N TRP A 20 20.75 47.19 -19.29
CA TRP A 20 19.44 46.59 -19.10
C TRP A 20 19.38 45.80 -17.79
N ASN A 21 18.44 46.12 -16.90
CA ASN A 21 18.15 45.33 -15.70
C ASN A 21 17.00 44.37 -15.96
N ALA A 22 17.20 43.08 -15.70
CA ALA A 22 16.18 42.05 -15.71
C ALA A 22 15.82 41.68 -14.26
N GLN A 23 14.51 41.61 -13.97
CA GLN A 23 13.98 41.21 -12.67
C GLN A 23 12.94 40.10 -12.86
N VAL A 24 13.18 38.92 -12.30
CA VAL A 24 12.25 37.77 -12.34
C VAL A 24 11.59 37.62 -10.97
N ARG A 25 10.25 37.67 -10.94
CA ARG A 25 9.45 37.55 -9.72
C ARG A 25 8.58 36.31 -9.77
N ILE A 26 8.87 35.36 -8.90
CA ILE A 26 8.14 34.10 -8.79
C ILE A 26 7.52 34.04 -7.39
N LYS A 27 6.21 33.75 -7.31
CA LYS A 27 5.47 33.71 -6.04
C LYS A 27 6.10 32.68 -5.10
N GLY A 28 6.47 33.11 -3.89
CA GLY A 28 7.08 32.26 -2.86
C GLY A 28 8.61 32.11 -2.95
N HIS A 29 9.27 32.73 -3.94
CA HIS A 29 10.72 32.69 -4.09
C HIS A 29 11.35 34.10 -4.01
N PRO A 30 12.62 34.20 -3.58
CA PRO A 30 13.36 35.46 -3.62
C PRO A 30 13.39 36.04 -5.04
N THR A 31 13.17 37.35 -5.15
CA THR A 31 13.26 38.05 -6.44
C THR A 31 14.69 37.98 -6.96
N GLN A 32 14.86 37.52 -8.20
CA GLN A 32 16.16 37.49 -8.86
C GLN A 32 16.31 38.72 -9.75
N THR A 33 17.43 39.44 -9.63
CA THR A 33 17.74 40.61 -10.46
C THR A 33 19.16 40.54 -10.99
N LYS A 34 19.38 40.92 -12.25
CA LYS A 34 20.70 41.01 -12.87
C LYS A 34 20.71 42.06 -13.97
N THR A 35 21.86 42.68 -14.19
CA THR A 35 22.03 43.76 -15.17
C THR A 35 22.98 43.32 -16.31
N PHE A 36 22.62 43.66 -17.53
CA PHE A 36 23.26 43.24 -18.80
C PHE A 36 23.54 44.45 -19.70
N PHE A 37 24.39 44.26 -20.71
CA PHE A 37 24.73 45.34 -21.65
C PHE A 37 23.69 45.45 -22.77
N THR A 38 23.09 44.33 -23.20
CA THR A 38 22.07 44.30 -24.25
C THR A 38 20.71 43.82 -23.73
N ILE A 39 19.64 44.14 -24.46
CA ILE A 39 18.29 43.64 -24.16
C ILE A 39 18.19 42.13 -24.40
N GLU A 40 18.87 41.62 -25.43
CA GLU A 40 18.89 40.21 -25.80
C GLU A 40 19.52 39.34 -24.69
N GLU A 41 20.61 39.80 -24.07
CA GLU A 41 21.22 39.13 -22.91
C GLU A 41 20.26 39.09 -21.71
N ALA A 42 19.52 40.18 -21.49
CA ALA A 42 18.56 40.31 -20.39
C ALA A 42 17.34 39.40 -20.61
N GLU A 43 16.81 39.34 -21.84
CA GLU A 43 15.72 38.44 -22.25
C GLU A 43 16.12 36.98 -22.11
N LYS A 44 17.29 36.60 -22.64
CA LYS A 44 17.81 35.23 -22.55
C LYS A 44 17.99 34.79 -21.11
N TRP A 45 18.62 35.62 -20.26
CA TRP A 45 18.81 35.29 -18.85
C TRP A 45 17.47 35.15 -18.10
N SER A 46 16.52 36.04 -18.36
CA SER A 46 15.21 35.98 -17.71
C SER A 46 14.42 34.73 -18.10
N SER A 47 14.47 34.34 -19.38
CA SER A 47 13.90 33.09 -19.90
C SER A 47 14.58 31.87 -19.28
N ASP A 48 15.91 31.86 -19.18
CA ASP A 48 16.67 30.78 -18.53
C ASP A 48 16.29 30.63 -17.04
N CYS A 49 16.04 31.73 -16.34
CA CYS A 49 15.60 31.72 -14.94
C CYS A 49 14.19 31.15 -14.79
N GLU A 50 13.24 31.56 -15.65
CA GLU A 50 11.89 31.00 -15.67
C GLU A 50 11.89 29.50 -16.03
N GLU A 51 12.73 29.09 -16.99
CA GLU A 51 12.85 27.69 -17.40
C GLU A 51 13.48 26.84 -16.29
N LYS A 52 14.53 27.34 -15.62
CA LYS A 52 15.11 26.68 -14.44
C LYS A 52 14.08 26.50 -13.33
N PHE A 53 13.22 27.49 -13.10
CA PHE A 53 12.16 27.41 -12.12
C PHE A 53 11.10 26.36 -12.48
N LYS A 54 10.61 26.38 -13.73
CA LYS A 54 9.69 25.35 -14.25
C LYS A 54 10.29 23.94 -14.13
N ARG A 55 11.59 23.80 -14.42
CA ARG A 55 12.32 22.53 -14.28
C ARG A 55 12.42 22.06 -12.83
N SER A 56 12.67 22.96 -11.87
CA SER A 56 12.72 22.59 -10.44
C SER A 56 11.37 22.13 -9.88
N GLU A 57 10.27 22.71 -10.36
CA GLU A 57 8.89 22.32 -10.02
C GLU A 57 8.46 21.01 -10.71
N SER A 58 9.10 20.66 -11.83
CA SER A 58 8.76 19.48 -12.64
C SER A 58 9.72 18.32 -12.39
N THR A 59 10.00 18.00 -11.13
CA THR A 59 10.88 16.88 -10.73
C THR A 59 10.09 15.82 -9.95
N VAL A 60 10.66 14.61 -9.83
CA VAL A 60 10.10 13.58 -8.95
C VAL A 60 10.00 14.09 -7.52
N LYS A 61 11.02 14.82 -7.04
CA LYS A 61 11.06 15.34 -5.68
C LYS A 61 9.94 16.35 -5.42
N ALA A 62 9.81 17.35 -6.29
CA ALA A 62 8.82 18.42 -6.14
C ALA A 62 7.39 17.87 -6.16
N LEU A 63 7.11 16.94 -7.06
CA LEU A 63 5.75 16.44 -7.28
C LEU A 63 5.39 15.22 -6.43
N SER A 64 6.33 14.63 -5.68
CA SER A 64 6.07 13.45 -4.85
C SER A 64 5.02 13.70 -3.77
N LEU A 65 5.11 14.81 -3.04
CA LEU A 65 4.13 15.14 -1.99
C LEU A 65 2.76 15.45 -2.59
N VAL A 66 2.73 16.21 -3.69
CA VAL A 66 1.50 16.53 -4.44
C VAL A 66 0.81 15.25 -4.92
N TYR A 67 1.57 14.29 -5.47
CA TYR A 67 1.03 13.00 -5.88
C TYR A 67 0.43 12.22 -4.70
N LEU A 68 1.10 12.20 -3.54
CA LEU A 68 0.60 11.52 -2.35
C LEU A 68 -0.72 12.15 -1.85
N GLU A 69 -0.79 13.48 -1.86
CA GLU A 69 -1.97 14.21 -1.44
C GLU A 69 -3.14 13.99 -2.41
N GLU A 70 -2.95 14.27 -3.70
CA GLU A 70 -4.06 14.25 -4.66
C GLU A 70 -4.50 12.84 -5.07
N VAL A 71 -3.55 11.90 -5.21
CA VAL A 71 -3.86 10.56 -5.75
C VAL A 71 -4.16 9.56 -4.62
N LEU A 72 -3.49 9.70 -3.49
CA LEU A 72 -3.54 8.73 -2.39
C LEU A 72 -4.21 9.24 -1.12
N THR A 73 -4.81 10.43 -1.14
CA THR A 73 -5.64 10.92 -0.05
C THR A 73 -7.07 11.10 -0.54
N LYS A 74 -8.06 10.72 0.29
CA LYS A 74 -9.47 11.01 0.04
C LYS A 74 -10.06 11.60 1.30
N ASN A 75 -10.71 12.76 1.21
CA ASN A 75 -11.28 13.49 2.35
C ASN A 75 -10.26 13.70 3.49
N GLY A 76 -9.03 14.08 3.15
CA GLY A 76 -7.93 14.29 4.10
C GLY A 76 -7.37 13.01 4.75
N LYS A 77 -7.83 11.81 4.36
CA LYS A 77 -7.35 10.53 4.91
C LYS A 77 -6.54 9.72 3.89
N PRO A 78 -5.37 9.19 4.26
CA PRO A 78 -4.57 8.33 3.40
C PRO A 78 -5.33 7.06 2.99
N ARG A 79 -5.25 6.71 1.69
CA ARG A 79 -5.76 5.47 1.13
C ARG A 79 -4.84 4.29 1.45
N GLY A 80 -5.39 3.08 1.30
CA GLY A 80 -4.62 1.84 1.38
C GLY A 80 -3.41 1.88 0.45
N GLY A 81 -2.22 1.63 1.01
CA GLY A 81 -0.96 1.63 0.26
C GLY A 81 -0.21 2.95 0.23
N TYR A 82 -0.70 4.02 0.88
CA TYR A 82 -0.02 5.31 1.00
C TYR A 82 1.45 5.16 1.43
N ASP A 83 1.71 4.51 2.57
CA ASP A 83 3.08 4.32 3.07
C ASP A 83 3.97 3.52 2.12
N SER A 84 3.40 2.50 1.47
CA SER A 84 4.15 1.70 0.51
C SER A 84 4.51 2.49 -0.74
N ILE A 85 3.63 3.38 -1.19
CA ILE A 85 3.90 4.25 -2.34
C ILE A 85 4.87 5.35 -1.93
N ARG A 86 4.68 5.99 -0.78
CA ARG A 86 5.63 6.97 -0.21
C ARG A 86 7.05 6.41 -0.15
N ASN A 87 7.22 5.19 0.37
CA ASN A 87 8.54 4.55 0.44
C ASN A 87 9.16 4.30 -0.94
N ARG A 88 8.33 3.95 -1.94
CA ARG A 88 8.80 3.79 -3.32
C ARG A 88 9.15 5.13 -3.97
N LEU A 89 8.37 6.18 -3.72
CA LEU A 89 8.69 7.55 -4.17
C LEU A 89 10.02 8.01 -3.57
N VAL A 90 10.29 7.74 -2.29
CA VAL A 90 11.60 8.03 -1.67
C VAL A 90 12.74 7.28 -2.39
N ASN A 91 12.51 6.04 -2.83
CA ASN A 91 13.53 5.30 -3.59
C ASN A 91 13.71 5.83 -5.01
N LEU A 92 12.65 6.34 -5.65
CA LEU A 92 12.72 7.00 -6.95
C LEU A 92 13.41 8.36 -6.84
N ASP A 93 13.09 9.14 -5.81
CA ASP A 93 13.66 10.45 -5.50
C ASP A 93 15.19 10.38 -5.32
N LYS A 94 15.69 9.32 -4.68
CA LYS A 94 17.15 9.10 -4.54
C LYS A 94 17.91 9.01 -5.88
N HIS A 95 17.23 8.66 -6.98
CA HIS A 95 17.86 8.51 -8.29
C HIS A 95 17.41 9.56 -9.29
N PHE A 96 16.13 9.95 -9.27
CA PHE A 96 15.51 10.89 -10.21
C PHE A 96 15.13 12.24 -9.59
N GLY A 97 15.39 12.46 -8.30
CA GLY A 97 14.85 13.57 -7.53
C GLY A 97 15.22 14.96 -8.05
N SER A 98 16.43 15.14 -8.56
CA SER A 98 16.91 16.38 -9.17
C SER A 98 16.70 16.44 -10.69
N THR A 99 16.31 15.32 -11.31
CA THR A 99 16.11 15.23 -12.76
C THR A 99 14.71 15.71 -13.10
N SER A 100 14.62 16.68 -14.01
CA SER A 100 13.34 17.10 -14.58
C SER A 100 12.66 15.92 -15.27
N LEU A 101 11.35 15.76 -15.08
CA LEU A 101 10.59 14.63 -15.63
C LEU A 101 10.70 14.51 -17.16
N GLU A 102 10.81 15.64 -17.87
CA GLU A 102 11.03 15.69 -19.33
C GLU A 102 12.33 15.01 -19.75
N LYS A 103 13.36 15.07 -18.90
CA LYS A 103 14.69 14.54 -19.19
C LYS A 103 14.87 13.08 -18.78
N ILE A 104 13.87 12.46 -18.13
CA ILE A 104 13.95 11.05 -17.77
C ILE A 104 13.76 10.22 -19.04
N THR A 105 14.77 9.45 -19.42
CA THR A 105 14.73 8.58 -20.60
C THR A 105 14.55 7.11 -20.22
N SER A 106 14.16 6.29 -21.21
CA SER A 106 14.07 4.83 -21.06
C SER A 106 15.42 4.21 -20.65
N GLU A 107 16.53 4.81 -21.09
CA GLU A 107 17.88 4.41 -20.70
C GLU A 107 18.14 4.67 -19.22
N ASN A 108 17.77 5.85 -18.69
CA ASN A 108 17.90 6.11 -17.25
C ASN A 108 17.06 5.13 -16.42
N VAL A 109 15.86 4.78 -16.89
CA VAL A 109 15.00 3.78 -16.24
C VAL A 109 15.63 2.38 -16.27
N ALA A 110 16.27 2.00 -17.39
CA ALA A 110 16.98 0.73 -17.51
C ALA A 110 18.18 0.67 -16.55
N THR A 111 18.96 1.75 -16.43
CA THR A 111 20.06 1.89 -15.48
C THR A 111 19.57 1.75 -14.04
N TYR A 112 18.53 2.51 -13.67
CA TYR A 112 17.89 2.39 -12.36
C TYR A 112 17.45 0.96 -12.05
N LYS A 113 16.82 0.27 -13.02
CA LYS A 113 16.40 -1.14 -12.86
C LYS A 113 17.60 -2.02 -12.50
N VAL A 114 18.68 -1.95 -13.27
CA VAL A 114 19.88 -2.78 -13.05
C VAL A 114 20.49 -2.51 -11.67
N GLU A 115 20.63 -1.25 -11.29
CA GLU A 115 21.18 -0.87 -9.98
C GLU A 115 20.28 -1.31 -8.82
N ARG A 116 18.96 -1.19 -8.97
CA ARG A 116 18.00 -1.57 -7.94
C ARG A 116 17.92 -3.08 -7.75
N LEU A 117 18.05 -3.86 -8.81
CA LEU A 117 18.08 -5.33 -8.72
C LEU A 117 19.27 -5.86 -7.91
N LYS A 118 20.38 -5.11 -7.81
CA LYS A 118 21.50 -5.44 -6.92
C LYS A 118 21.13 -5.32 -5.43
N LYS A 119 20.07 -4.58 -5.09
CA LYS A 119 19.70 -4.19 -3.72
C LYS A 119 18.30 -4.63 -3.30
N ALA A 120 17.47 -5.14 -4.22
CA ALA A 120 16.08 -5.48 -3.95
C ALA A 120 15.56 -6.59 -4.87
N ALA A 121 14.57 -7.34 -4.37
CA ALA A 121 13.92 -8.41 -5.13
C ALA A 121 13.13 -7.89 -6.35
N ASN A 122 12.99 -8.73 -7.37
CA ASN A 122 12.30 -8.43 -8.63
C ASN A 122 10.93 -7.76 -8.44
N GLY A 123 10.10 -8.30 -7.54
CA GLY A 123 8.77 -7.76 -7.27
C GLY A 123 8.80 -6.32 -6.71
N THR A 124 9.81 -5.97 -5.92
CA THR A 124 9.96 -4.60 -5.39
C THR A 124 10.32 -3.63 -6.52
N VAL A 125 11.34 -3.97 -7.31
CA VAL A 125 11.79 -3.12 -8.43
C VAL A 125 10.68 -2.98 -9.47
N ARG A 126 9.96 -4.06 -9.78
CA ARG A 126 8.78 -4.03 -10.66
C ARG A 126 7.72 -3.04 -10.17
N LEU A 127 7.40 -3.03 -8.87
CA LEU A 127 6.41 -2.11 -8.31
C LEU A 127 6.90 -0.66 -8.26
N GLU A 128 8.21 -0.42 -8.09
CA GLU A 128 8.83 0.90 -8.21
C GLU A 128 8.70 1.43 -9.65
N LEU A 129 9.02 0.62 -10.65
CA LEU A 129 8.88 0.99 -12.07
C LEU A 129 7.42 1.23 -12.47
N GLN A 130 6.49 0.37 -12.04
CA GLN A 130 5.05 0.59 -12.27
C GLN A 130 4.52 1.85 -11.58
N LEU A 131 5.10 2.24 -10.44
CA LEU A 131 4.79 3.52 -9.82
C LEU A 131 5.33 4.68 -10.67
N LEU A 132 6.58 4.61 -11.15
CA LEU A 132 7.15 5.64 -12.01
C LEU A 132 6.32 5.84 -13.29
N SER A 133 5.88 4.76 -13.95
CA SER A 133 4.97 4.83 -15.10
C SER A 133 3.68 5.61 -14.78
N ARG A 134 3.03 5.28 -13.65
CA ARG A 134 1.80 5.97 -13.22
C ARG A 134 2.06 7.43 -12.83
N PHE A 135 3.18 7.69 -12.19
CA PHE A 135 3.59 9.03 -11.77
C PHE A 135 3.83 9.95 -12.96
N LEU A 136 4.57 9.48 -13.99
CA LEU A 136 4.81 10.23 -15.22
C LEU A 136 3.51 10.51 -15.99
N ARG A 137 2.62 9.51 -16.10
CA ARG A 137 1.31 9.71 -16.74
C ARG A 137 0.45 10.73 -16.00
N TRP A 138 0.40 10.67 -14.68
CA TRP A 138 -0.31 11.67 -13.86
C TRP A 138 0.31 13.06 -14.01
N ALA A 139 1.64 13.18 -14.01
CA ALA A 139 2.30 14.47 -14.17
C ALA A 139 2.00 15.08 -15.56
N ALA A 140 1.96 14.25 -16.60
CA ALA A 140 1.59 14.68 -17.94
C ALA A 140 0.11 15.11 -18.03
N SER A 141 -0.83 14.30 -17.52
CA SER A 141 -2.26 14.54 -17.67
C SER A 141 -2.80 15.61 -16.73
N GLU A 142 -2.42 15.56 -15.44
CA GLU A 142 -3.02 16.40 -14.39
C GLU A 142 -2.18 17.62 -14.04
N LYS A 143 -0.86 17.59 -14.32
CA LYS A 143 0.07 18.69 -14.01
C LYS A 143 0.60 19.42 -15.23
N GLY A 144 0.23 18.98 -16.44
CA GLY A 144 0.67 19.59 -17.69
C GLY A 144 2.19 19.56 -17.88
N VAL A 145 2.88 18.64 -17.21
CA VAL A 145 4.34 18.48 -17.34
C VAL A 145 4.64 17.80 -18.67
N ALA A 146 5.52 18.38 -19.48
CA ALA A 146 5.95 17.81 -20.76
C ALA A 146 6.82 16.56 -20.56
N CYS A 147 6.22 15.44 -20.19
CA CYS A 147 6.91 14.16 -20.01
C CYS A 147 6.07 13.00 -20.58
N ASN A 148 6.75 11.90 -20.91
CA ASN A 148 6.13 10.70 -21.47
C ASN A 148 6.34 9.49 -20.53
N ASP A 149 5.51 8.46 -20.67
CA ASP A 149 5.72 7.18 -19.98
C ASP A 149 6.89 6.40 -20.60
N VAL A 150 8.11 6.76 -20.20
CA VAL A 150 9.36 6.12 -20.64
C VAL A 150 9.62 4.76 -19.97
N VAL A 151 8.75 4.33 -19.06
CA VAL A 151 8.85 3.00 -18.44
C VAL A 151 8.24 1.92 -19.33
N LYS A 152 7.18 2.25 -20.09
CA LYS A 152 6.48 1.32 -20.99
C LYS A 152 7.40 0.53 -21.94
N PRO A 153 8.41 1.12 -22.60
CA PRO A 153 9.34 0.37 -23.46
C PRO A 153 10.36 -0.49 -22.68
N VAL A 154 10.51 -0.28 -21.36
CA VAL A 154 11.48 -1.02 -20.55
C VAL A 154 10.88 -2.35 -20.09
N ARG A 155 11.53 -3.46 -20.43
CA ARG A 155 11.15 -4.79 -19.92
C ARG A 155 11.23 -4.80 -18.39
N LEU A 156 10.08 -4.97 -17.75
CA LEU A 156 9.94 -5.08 -16.30
C LEU A 156 10.56 -6.39 -15.78
N PRO A 157 11.10 -6.40 -14.55
CA PRO A 157 11.48 -7.64 -13.87
C PRO A 157 10.31 -8.61 -13.76
N GLU A 158 10.62 -9.90 -13.68
CA GLU A 158 9.62 -10.94 -13.48
C GLU A 158 8.82 -10.72 -12.19
N ALA A 159 7.56 -11.14 -12.19
CA ALA A 159 6.78 -11.16 -10.97
C ALA A 159 7.43 -12.13 -9.96
N GLY A 160 7.41 -11.77 -8.67
CA GLY A 160 7.85 -12.69 -7.64
C GLY A 160 6.94 -13.93 -7.61
N LYS A 161 7.51 -15.09 -7.25
CA LYS A 161 6.72 -16.31 -7.07
C LYS A 161 5.63 -16.08 -6.00
N PRO A 162 4.39 -16.52 -6.25
CA PRO A 162 3.34 -16.46 -5.24
C PRO A 162 3.74 -17.26 -4.00
N ARG A 163 3.34 -16.76 -2.83
CA ARG A 163 3.61 -17.43 -1.55
C ARG A 163 2.46 -18.39 -1.26
N ASP A 164 2.61 -19.63 -1.70
CA ASP A 164 1.55 -20.64 -1.67
C ASP A 164 1.66 -21.66 -0.55
N LYS A 165 2.59 -21.46 0.40
CA LYS A 165 2.79 -22.40 1.49
C LYS A 165 1.58 -22.43 2.42
N ILE A 166 1.01 -23.63 2.56
CA ILE A 166 -0.04 -23.97 3.52
C ILE A 166 0.61 -24.43 4.83
N LEU A 167 0.14 -23.90 5.95
CA LEU A 167 0.64 -24.26 7.28
C LEU A 167 0.00 -25.57 7.74
N THR A 168 0.80 -26.48 8.29
CA THR A 168 0.28 -27.68 8.94
C THR A 168 -0.28 -27.35 10.33
N PRO A 169 -1.16 -28.20 10.90
CA PRO A 169 -1.64 -28.02 12.27
C PRO A 169 -0.50 -27.95 13.30
N LEU A 170 0.55 -28.76 13.14
CA LEU A 170 1.74 -28.73 14.00
C LEU A 170 2.49 -27.39 13.89
N GLN A 171 2.72 -26.90 12.67
CA GLN A 171 3.35 -25.60 12.46
C GLN A 171 2.54 -24.45 13.06
N TYR A 172 1.21 -24.53 12.96
CA TYR A 172 0.31 -23.57 13.58
C TYR A 172 0.45 -23.56 15.11
N GLN A 173 0.46 -24.74 15.76
CA GLN A 173 0.67 -24.85 17.21
C GLN A 173 2.02 -24.28 17.64
N MET A 174 3.10 -24.64 16.93
CA MET A 174 4.43 -24.07 17.18
C MET A 174 4.43 -22.54 17.07
N ILE A 175 3.70 -21.96 16.10
CA ILE A 175 3.58 -20.50 15.98
C ILE A 175 2.88 -19.90 17.20
N LEU A 176 1.76 -20.49 17.65
CA LEU A 176 1.03 -19.98 18.82
C LEU A 176 1.89 -19.98 20.09
N GLU A 177 2.59 -21.09 20.36
CA GLU A 177 3.50 -21.23 21.50
C GLU A 177 4.63 -20.18 21.46
N ARG A 178 5.21 -19.94 20.27
CA ARG A 178 6.27 -18.93 20.11
C ARG A 178 5.75 -17.51 20.26
N VAL A 179 4.53 -17.21 19.84
CA VAL A 179 3.94 -15.87 20.04
C VAL A 179 3.77 -15.54 21.53
N GLU A 180 3.43 -16.52 22.36
CA GLU A 180 3.28 -16.33 23.82
C GLU A 180 4.60 -16.22 24.56
N THR A 181 5.59 -17.01 24.15
CA THR A 181 6.90 -17.08 24.82
C THR A 181 7.88 -16.00 24.35
N CYS A 182 7.61 -15.35 23.23
CA CYS A 182 8.34 -14.21 22.68
C CYS A 182 8.29 -12.98 23.61
N ARG A 183 9.04 -12.95 24.71
CA ARG A 183 9.07 -11.88 25.74
C ARG A 183 9.50 -10.46 25.26
N SER A 184 9.58 -10.17 23.96
CA SER A 184 10.32 -9.00 23.46
C SER A 184 9.50 -8.01 22.62
N LYS A 185 9.53 -6.73 23.06
CA LYS A 185 9.30 -5.46 22.33
C LYS A 185 8.03 -5.33 21.48
N LEU A 186 6.95 -6.04 21.81
CA LEU A 186 5.62 -5.61 21.32
C LEU A 186 5.19 -4.38 22.11
N SER A 187 4.68 -3.37 21.40
CA SER A 187 3.95 -2.27 22.02
C SER A 187 2.80 -2.86 22.85
N GLY A 188 2.88 -2.76 24.19
CA GLY A 188 1.88 -3.33 25.11
C GLY A 188 2.33 -4.56 25.93
N GLY A 189 3.59 -4.98 25.85
CA GLY A 189 4.11 -6.05 26.73
C GLY A 189 3.33 -7.36 26.63
N LEU A 190 2.93 -7.93 27.77
CA LEU A 190 2.17 -9.19 27.85
C LEU A 190 0.80 -9.11 27.17
N GLN A 191 0.13 -7.96 27.28
CA GLN A 191 -1.16 -7.71 26.63
C GLN A 191 -1.01 -7.77 25.10
N GLY A 192 0.03 -7.16 24.55
CA GLY A 192 0.32 -7.20 23.12
C GLY A 192 0.58 -8.63 22.59
N MET A 193 1.18 -9.51 23.39
CA MET A 193 1.38 -10.92 23.00
C MET A 193 0.05 -11.69 22.97
N SER A 194 -0.79 -11.47 23.98
CA SER A 194 -2.13 -12.07 24.07
C SER A 194 -3.02 -11.64 22.91
N GLU A 195 -3.01 -10.34 22.59
CA GLU A 195 -3.71 -9.81 21.40
C GLU A 195 -3.17 -10.44 20.11
N ALA A 196 -1.84 -10.53 19.94
CA ALA A 196 -1.24 -11.13 18.75
C ALA A 196 -1.65 -12.60 18.58
N LYS A 197 -1.68 -13.38 19.67
CA LYS A 197 -2.16 -14.77 19.67
C LYS A 197 -3.63 -14.84 19.24
N ALA A 198 -4.51 -14.05 19.87
CA ALA A 198 -5.92 -14.01 19.53
C ALA A 198 -6.15 -13.65 18.06
N ILE A 199 -5.42 -12.67 17.53
CA ILE A 199 -5.49 -12.25 16.12
C ILE A 199 -5.06 -13.38 15.17
N ILE A 200 -4.05 -14.17 15.54
CA ILE A 200 -3.59 -15.31 14.75
C ILE A 200 -4.64 -16.43 14.74
N ILE A 201 -5.27 -16.70 15.89
CA ILE A 201 -6.36 -17.69 15.99
C ILE A 201 -7.53 -17.26 15.11
N LEU A 202 -7.97 -15.99 15.20
CA LEU A 202 -9.04 -15.48 14.36
C LEU A 202 -8.70 -15.57 12.87
N ALA A 203 -7.47 -15.24 12.47
CA ALA A 203 -7.06 -15.35 11.07
C ALA A 203 -7.02 -16.80 10.56
N TRP A 204 -6.69 -17.75 11.43
CA TRP A 204 -6.68 -19.18 11.16
C TRP A 204 -8.09 -19.77 11.03
N GLU A 205 -9.06 -19.25 11.78
CA GLU A 205 -10.43 -19.78 11.84
C GLU A 205 -11.41 -19.06 10.90
N THR A 206 -11.19 -17.79 10.55
CA THR A 206 -12.21 -16.98 9.83
C THR A 206 -11.79 -16.56 8.42
N ALA A 207 -10.55 -16.83 8.04
CA ALA A 207 -9.91 -16.32 6.82
C ALA A 207 -9.90 -14.79 6.68
N MET A 208 -10.31 -14.01 7.70
CA MET A 208 -10.43 -12.55 7.61
C MET A 208 -9.10 -11.86 7.28
N ARG A 209 -9.18 -10.68 6.64
CA ARG A 209 -7.98 -9.86 6.44
C ARG A 209 -7.52 -9.30 7.78
N ARG A 210 -6.21 -9.19 7.97
CA ARG A 210 -5.59 -8.60 9.17
C ARG A 210 -6.21 -7.25 9.58
N GLY A 211 -6.51 -6.39 8.60
CA GLY A 211 -7.13 -5.09 8.85
C GLY A 211 -8.58 -5.18 9.34
N GLU A 212 -9.33 -6.18 8.86
CA GLU A 212 -10.70 -6.46 9.30
C GLU A 212 -10.69 -6.97 10.75
N ILE A 213 -9.79 -7.91 11.08
CA ILE A 213 -9.63 -8.43 12.46
C ILE A 213 -9.28 -7.30 13.44
N LEU A 214 -8.32 -6.44 13.08
CA LEU A 214 -7.91 -5.30 13.92
C LEU A 214 -8.96 -4.20 14.03
N ALA A 215 -10.00 -4.22 13.21
CA ALA A 215 -11.10 -3.27 13.25
C ALA A 215 -12.32 -3.79 14.03
N LEU A 216 -12.28 -5.05 14.50
CA LEU A 216 -13.38 -5.66 15.22
C LEU A 216 -13.74 -4.90 16.49
N THR A 217 -15.05 -4.75 16.69
CA THR A 217 -15.66 -4.18 17.89
C THR A 217 -16.77 -5.15 18.35
N PRO A 218 -17.16 -5.14 19.65
CA PRO A 218 -18.26 -5.97 20.14
C PRO A 218 -19.57 -5.80 19.33
N ALA A 219 -19.88 -4.58 18.87
CA ALA A 219 -21.07 -4.27 18.07
C ALA A 219 -21.19 -5.11 16.78
N MET A 220 -20.07 -5.61 16.27
CA MET A 220 -20.00 -6.31 14.99
C MET A 220 -20.26 -7.81 15.11
N ILE A 221 -20.40 -8.33 16.32
CA ILE A 221 -20.45 -9.78 16.58
C ILE A 221 -21.87 -10.17 16.99
N ASP A 222 -22.50 -11.02 16.19
CA ASP A 222 -23.73 -11.70 16.59
C ASP A 222 -23.39 -13.10 17.13
N PHE A 223 -23.39 -13.22 18.46
CA PHE A 223 -23.12 -14.48 19.14
C PHE A 223 -24.24 -15.52 18.98
N ARG A 224 -25.48 -15.10 18.67
CA ARG A 224 -26.61 -16.02 18.46
C ARG A 224 -26.52 -16.64 17.07
N GLN A 225 -26.35 -15.80 16.05
CA GLN A 225 -26.20 -16.26 14.66
C GLN A 225 -24.79 -16.78 14.34
N ARG A 226 -23.82 -16.55 15.23
CA ARG A 226 -22.42 -16.96 15.10
C ARG A 226 -21.76 -16.33 13.87
N VAL A 227 -21.96 -15.03 13.68
CA VAL A 227 -21.40 -14.28 12.56
C VAL A 227 -20.74 -12.98 13.03
N ILE A 228 -19.76 -12.51 12.24
CA ILE A 228 -19.23 -11.15 12.32
C ILE A 228 -19.79 -10.36 11.14
N HIS A 229 -20.43 -9.24 11.41
CA HIS A 229 -20.88 -8.28 10.41
C HIS A 229 -19.74 -7.31 10.06
N LEU A 230 -19.21 -7.39 8.85
CA LEU A 230 -18.24 -6.42 8.34
C LEU A 230 -18.96 -5.40 7.46
N ALA A 231 -18.85 -4.11 7.80
CA ALA A 231 -19.47 -3.04 7.02
C ALA A 231 -18.60 -2.59 5.82
N ASP A 232 -19.23 -1.98 4.81
CA ASP A 232 -18.59 -1.53 3.56
C ASP A 232 -17.31 -0.70 3.78
N HIS A 233 -17.34 0.23 4.74
CA HIS A 233 -16.22 1.15 5.00
C HIS A 233 -15.00 0.48 5.68
N GLN A 234 -15.14 -0.77 6.12
CA GLN A 234 -14.09 -1.52 6.82
C GLN A 234 -13.46 -2.61 5.94
N THR A 235 -14.11 -2.99 4.83
CA THR A 235 -13.56 -3.97 3.90
C THR A 235 -12.74 -3.28 2.80
N LYS A 236 -11.60 -3.90 2.43
CA LYS A 236 -10.72 -3.37 1.38
C LYS A 236 -11.43 -3.19 0.02
N ASN A 237 -12.55 -3.87 -0.18
CA ASN A 237 -13.29 -3.92 -1.44
C ASN A 237 -14.68 -3.28 -1.38
N ALA A 238 -15.03 -2.58 -0.29
CA ALA A 238 -16.27 -1.82 -0.14
C ALA A 238 -17.57 -2.64 -0.30
N GLU A 239 -17.60 -3.85 0.27
CA GLU A 239 -18.81 -4.67 0.35
C GLU A 239 -18.97 -5.23 1.77
N ALA A 240 -20.18 -5.08 2.30
CA ALA A 240 -20.61 -5.65 3.54
C ALA A 240 -20.75 -7.15 3.39
N ARG A 241 -20.32 -7.90 4.40
CA ARG A 241 -20.47 -9.35 4.42
C ARG A 241 -20.46 -9.88 5.83
N ASP A 242 -21.07 -11.04 5.97
CA ASP A 242 -21.05 -11.79 7.21
C ASP A 242 -19.96 -12.86 7.16
N VAL A 243 -19.17 -12.93 8.23
CA VAL A 243 -18.14 -13.97 8.39
C VAL A 243 -18.63 -14.99 9.40
N PRO A 244 -18.87 -16.25 9.00
CA PRO A 244 -19.30 -17.27 9.93
C PRO A 244 -18.17 -17.63 10.91
N LEU A 245 -18.55 -17.93 12.15
CA LEU A 245 -17.64 -18.27 13.24
C LEU A 245 -17.62 -19.78 13.50
N SER A 246 -16.42 -20.36 13.54
CA SER A 246 -16.23 -21.68 14.15
C SER A 246 -16.47 -21.61 15.67
N SER A 247 -16.66 -22.76 16.33
CA SER A 247 -16.74 -22.83 17.79
C SER A 247 -15.53 -22.17 18.46
N THR A 248 -14.32 -22.50 18.00
CA THR A 248 -13.07 -21.91 18.50
C THR A 248 -13.05 -20.39 18.37
N ALA A 249 -13.47 -19.84 17.22
CA ALA A 249 -13.51 -18.40 17.02
C ALA A 249 -14.58 -17.73 17.89
N LEU A 250 -15.74 -18.38 18.03
CA LEU A 250 -16.85 -17.90 18.86
C LEU A 250 -16.45 -17.81 20.34
N ASP A 251 -15.84 -18.87 20.87
CA ASP A 251 -15.44 -18.93 22.28
C ASP A 251 -14.33 -17.92 22.59
N LEU A 252 -13.36 -17.76 21.68
CA LEU A 252 -12.36 -16.71 21.80
C LEU A 252 -12.98 -15.31 21.82
N LEU A 253 -13.94 -15.03 20.92
CA LEU A 253 -14.60 -13.73 20.87
C LEU A 253 -15.46 -13.46 22.11
N LYS A 254 -16.12 -14.48 22.66
CA LYS A 254 -16.84 -14.37 23.94
C LYS A 254 -15.87 -13.94 25.04
N SER A 255 -14.76 -14.66 25.20
CA SER A 255 -13.74 -14.33 26.21
C SER A 255 -13.16 -12.92 26.02
N LEU A 256 -12.94 -12.49 24.77
CA LEU A 256 -12.47 -11.12 24.49
C LEU A 256 -13.51 -10.02 24.80
N CYS A 257 -14.79 -10.38 24.88
CA CYS A 257 -15.90 -9.47 25.15
C CYS A 257 -16.41 -9.56 26.60
N GLU A 258 -15.94 -10.52 27.41
CA GLU A 258 -16.26 -10.60 28.83
C GLU A 258 -15.88 -9.28 29.54
N GLY A 259 -16.82 -8.74 30.32
CA GLY A 259 -16.64 -7.46 31.03
C GLY A 259 -16.77 -6.22 30.14
N LYS A 260 -17.23 -6.38 28.89
CA LYS A 260 -17.47 -5.30 27.90
C LYS A 260 -18.94 -5.21 27.49
N GLU A 261 -19.85 -5.60 28.37
CA GLU A 261 -21.30 -5.62 28.11
C GLU A 261 -21.90 -4.21 28.07
N GLU A 262 -21.23 -3.23 28.69
CA GLU A 262 -21.70 -1.84 28.71
C GLU A 262 -21.58 -1.16 27.33
N GLU A 263 -22.56 -0.29 27.03
CA GLU A 263 -22.67 0.41 25.74
C GLU A 263 -21.41 1.21 25.36
N ARG A 264 -20.68 1.75 26.35
CA ARG A 264 -19.43 2.48 26.13
C ARG A 264 -18.34 1.64 25.42
N TYR A 265 -18.37 0.32 25.57
CA TYR A 265 -17.37 -0.57 24.96
C TYR A 265 -17.81 -1.11 23.60
N ARG A 266 -19.09 -0.97 23.24
CA ARG A 266 -19.70 -1.58 22.05
C ARG A 266 -18.96 -1.25 20.75
N HIS A 267 -18.45 -0.02 20.63
CA HIS A 267 -17.70 0.47 19.47
C HIS A 267 -16.20 0.58 19.70
N THR A 268 -15.71 0.11 20.84
CA THR A 268 -14.27 0.07 21.14
C THR A 268 -13.63 -1.11 20.43
N LYS A 269 -12.46 -0.91 19.83
CA LYS A 269 -11.73 -1.98 19.16
C LYS A 269 -11.31 -3.05 20.17
N LEU A 270 -11.50 -4.31 19.79
CA LEU A 270 -11.05 -5.45 20.58
C LEU A 270 -9.52 -5.54 20.67
N PHE A 271 -8.82 -4.95 19.70
CA PHE A 271 -7.36 -4.98 19.60
C PHE A 271 -6.78 -3.57 19.49
N SER A 272 -5.70 -3.33 20.22
CA SER A 272 -4.92 -2.10 20.21
C SER A 272 -3.71 -2.19 19.26
N LEU A 273 -3.30 -3.40 18.89
CA LEU A 273 -2.14 -3.62 18.02
C LEU A 273 -2.27 -2.97 16.64
N ARG A 274 -1.16 -2.41 16.17
CA ARG A 274 -1.05 -1.92 14.79
C ARG A 274 -0.86 -3.09 13.81
N PRO A 275 -1.33 -2.96 12.55
CA PRO A 275 -1.15 -4.00 11.51
C PRO A 275 0.30 -4.46 11.31
N TYR A 276 1.26 -3.53 11.43
CA TYR A 276 2.68 -3.85 11.34
C TYR A 276 3.15 -4.70 12.52
N SER A 277 2.72 -4.38 13.75
CA SER A 277 3.08 -5.11 14.97
C SER A 277 2.67 -6.58 14.89
N VAL A 278 1.44 -6.86 14.44
CA VAL A 278 0.94 -8.24 14.23
C VAL A 278 1.83 -9.02 13.27
N SER A 279 2.22 -8.41 12.14
CA SER A 279 3.08 -9.10 11.18
C SER A 279 4.52 -9.27 11.64
N GLN A 280 5.03 -8.39 12.50
CA GLN A 280 6.33 -8.59 13.13
C GLN A 280 6.27 -9.72 14.16
N ALA A 281 5.23 -9.76 14.99
CA ALA A 281 5.00 -10.86 15.94
C ALA A 281 4.95 -12.21 15.22
N PHE A 282 4.11 -12.32 14.19
CA PHE A 282 3.98 -13.55 13.40
C PHE A 282 5.29 -13.95 12.72
N ARG A 283 5.99 -13.01 12.07
CA ARG A 283 7.27 -13.30 11.40
C ARG A 283 8.32 -13.79 12.39
N ARG A 284 8.36 -13.19 13.58
CA ARG A 284 9.28 -13.59 14.64
C ARG A 284 8.98 -15.00 15.12
N ALA A 285 7.72 -15.28 15.44
CA ALA A 285 7.30 -16.62 15.87
C ALA A 285 7.63 -17.68 14.83
N CYS A 286 7.41 -17.40 13.54
CA CYS A 286 7.82 -18.28 12.45
C CYS A 286 9.34 -18.52 12.44
N ARG A 287 10.15 -17.46 12.60
CA ARG A 287 11.61 -17.58 12.64
C ARG A 287 12.09 -18.44 13.81
N GLU A 288 11.52 -18.25 14.99
CA GLU A 288 11.86 -19.04 16.18
C GLU A 288 11.41 -20.49 16.07
N ALA A 289 10.26 -20.73 15.42
CA ALA A 289 9.79 -22.05 15.06
C ALA A 289 10.51 -22.67 13.84
N ARG A 290 11.48 -21.96 13.22
CA ARG A 290 12.19 -22.37 11.99
C ARG A 290 11.25 -22.66 10.81
N ILE A 291 10.15 -21.91 10.71
CA ILE A 291 9.16 -22.00 9.64
C ILE A 291 9.42 -20.91 8.61
N GLU A 292 9.88 -21.30 7.43
CA GLU A 292 10.15 -20.38 6.33
C GLU A 292 9.02 -20.32 5.31
N GLY A 293 9.03 -19.30 4.45
CA GLY A 293 8.10 -19.18 3.31
C GLY A 293 6.68 -18.74 3.64
N VAL A 294 6.39 -18.39 4.90
CA VAL A 294 5.06 -17.97 5.35
C VAL A 294 5.03 -16.51 5.81
N CYS A 295 3.87 -15.90 5.72
CA CYS A 295 3.59 -14.60 6.32
C CYS A 295 2.20 -14.62 6.96
N PHE A 296 1.82 -13.55 7.65
CA PHE A 296 0.50 -13.51 8.31
C PHE A 296 -0.65 -13.80 7.32
N HIS A 297 -0.52 -13.37 6.06
CA HIS A 297 -1.54 -13.64 5.04
C HIS A 297 -1.64 -15.13 4.64
N SER A 298 -0.60 -15.94 4.89
CA SER A 298 -0.63 -17.39 4.67
C SER A 298 -1.68 -18.08 5.55
N LEU A 299 -2.06 -17.50 6.70
CA LEU A 299 -3.15 -18.02 7.55
C LEU A 299 -4.48 -18.01 6.81
N ARG A 300 -4.78 -16.95 6.05
CA ARG A 300 -5.99 -16.86 5.24
C ARG A 300 -6.02 -17.93 4.15
N HIS A 301 -4.91 -18.13 3.44
CA HIS A 301 -4.80 -19.20 2.44
C HIS A 301 -4.98 -20.57 3.10
N THR A 302 -4.34 -20.80 4.24
CA THR A 302 -4.46 -22.06 4.98
C THR A 302 -5.87 -22.31 5.47
N CYS A 303 -6.57 -21.29 5.98
CA CYS A 303 -7.96 -21.39 6.40
C CYS A 303 -8.88 -21.82 5.25
N ILE A 304 -8.74 -21.20 4.08
CA ILE A 304 -9.52 -21.54 2.88
C ILE A 304 -9.23 -22.98 2.44
N THR A 305 -7.96 -23.39 2.40
CA THR A 305 -7.58 -24.77 2.07
C THR A 305 -8.18 -25.77 3.07
N ARG A 306 -8.07 -25.52 4.38
CA ARG A 306 -8.66 -26.38 5.42
C ARG A 306 -10.17 -26.54 5.26
N TYR A 307 -10.88 -25.48 4.90
CA TYR A 307 -12.32 -25.55 4.68
C TYR A 307 -12.68 -26.25 3.37
N ALA A 308 -11.90 -26.06 2.31
CA ALA A 308 -12.07 -26.81 1.07
C ALA A 308 -11.87 -28.32 1.30
N GLU A 309 -10.85 -28.70 2.08
CA GLU A 309 -10.59 -30.10 2.48
C GLU A 309 -11.72 -30.70 3.33
N LYS A 310 -12.48 -29.86 4.04
CA LYS A 310 -13.70 -30.23 4.77
C LYS A 310 -14.95 -30.33 3.87
N GLY A 311 -14.80 -30.13 2.56
CA GLY A 311 -15.89 -30.27 1.59
C GLY A 311 -16.73 -29.01 1.36
N LEU A 312 -16.30 -27.84 1.85
CA LEU A 312 -17.02 -26.60 1.55
C LEU A 312 -16.88 -26.26 0.06
N ASN A 313 -18.02 -25.93 -0.55
CA ASN A 313 -18.04 -25.54 -1.96
C ASN A 313 -17.48 -24.12 -2.16
N THR A 314 -17.19 -23.77 -3.41
CA THR A 314 -16.55 -22.51 -3.76
C THR A 314 -17.35 -21.27 -3.31
N ILE A 315 -18.68 -21.33 -3.33
CA ILE A 315 -19.56 -20.24 -2.89
C ILE A 315 -19.48 -20.06 -1.37
N GLN A 316 -19.48 -21.16 -0.60
CA GLN A 316 -19.29 -21.12 0.85
C GLN A 316 -17.90 -20.57 1.20
N LEU A 317 -16.84 -21.00 0.50
CA LEU A 317 -15.49 -20.45 0.67
C LEU A 317 -15.42 -18.97 0.29
N GLN A 318 -16.19 -18.54 -0.71
CA GLN A 318 -16.32 -17.13 -1.10
C GLN A 318 -16.98 -16.31 0.01
N CYS A 319 -18.06 -16.82 0.61
CA CYS A 319 -18.73 -16.20 1.75
C CYS A 319 -17.75 -16.00 2.93
N ILE A 320 -17.00 -17.05 3.30
CA ILE A 320 -16.01 -17.01 4.40
C ILE A 320 -14.87 -16.05 4.10
N SER A 321 -14.32 -16.10 2.89
CA SER A 321 -13.12 -15.35 2.55
C SER A 321 -13.43 -13.91 2.09
N GLY A 322 -14.53 -13.64 1.41
CA GLY A 322 -14.80 -12.34 0.78
C GLY A 322 -13.88 -12.06 -0.42
N HIS A 323 -13.63 -13.07 -1.26
CA HIS A 323 -13.02 -12.89 -2.58
C HIS A 323 -14.09 -12.46 -3.58
N LYS A 324 -13.83 -11.40 -4.35
CA LYS A 324 -14.75 -10.93 -5.39
C LYS A 324 -14.76 -11.86 -6.59
N ASP A 325 -13.56 -12.21 -7.05
CA ASP A 325 -13.37 -13.10 -8.19
C ASP A 325 -13.27 -14.55 -7.71
N ILE A 326 -14.22 -15.37 -8.16
CA ILE A 326 -14.29 -16.79 -7.82
C ILE A 326 -13.11 -17.58 -8.43
N THR A 327 -12.48 -17.08 -9.49
CA THR A 327 -11.29 -17.70 -10.10
C THR A 327 -10.12 -17.75 -9.11
N MET A 328 -10.04 -16.80 -8.16
CA MET A 328 -9.05 -16.83 -7.08
C MET A 328 -9.24 -18.04 -6.14
N LEU A 329 -10.45 -18.61 -6.11
CA LEU A 329 -10.78 -19.79 -5.30
C LEU A 329 -10.73 -21.11 -6.08
N ALA A 330 -10.68 -21.06 -7.42
CA ALA A 330 -10.64 -22.26 -8.26
C ALA A 330 -9.44 -23.18 -7.94
N ARG A 331 -8.33 -22.61 -7.46
CA ARG A 331 -7.16 -23.37 -6.99
C ARG A 331 -7.39 -24.19 -5.70
N TYR A 332 -8.50 -23.95 -5.00
CA TYR A 332 -8.86 -24.66 -3.78
C TYR A 332 -10.03 -25.62 -3.99
N SER A 333 -10.74 -25.54 -5.12
CA SER A 333 -11.91 -26.35 -5.41
C SER A 333 -11.58 -27.72 -6.00
N HIS A 334 -10.50 -28.36 -5.52
CA HIS A 334 -10.21 -29.75 -5.89
C HIS A 334 -11.18 -30.67 -5.15
N ILE A 335 -12.41 -30.73 -5.65
CA ILE A 335 -13.43 -31.64 -5.16
C ILE A 335 -13.02 -33.05 -5.60
N LYS A 336 -12.77 -33.94 -4.64
CA LYS A 336 -12.51 -35.36 -4.94
C LYS A 336 -13.82 -36.00 -5.41
N ALA A 337 -13.77 -36.82 -6.46
CA ALA A 337 -14.95 -37.53 -6.97
C ALA A 337 -15.65 -38.35 -5.87
N SER A 338 -14.89 -38.94 -4.94
CA SER A 338 -15.41 -39.66 -3.78
C SER A 338 -16.24 -38.78 -2.84
N SER A 339 -15.90 -37.50 -2.69
CA SER A 339 -16.67 -36.55 -1.89
C SER A 339 -17.97 -36.12 -2.58
N VAL A 340 -18.02 -36.13 -3.92
CA VAL A 340 -19.24 -35.88 -4.68
C VAL A 340 -20.17 -37.09 -4.62
N ALA A 341 -19.62 -38.30 -4.76
CA ALA A 341 -20.40 -39.53 -4.69
C ALA A 341 -21.19 -39.65 -3.37
N ALA A 342 -20.56 -39.32 -2.24
CA ALA A 342 -21.21 -39.33 -0.92
C ALA A 342 -22.33 -38.28 -0.75
N LEU A 343 -22.47 -37.31 -1.66
CA LEU A 343 -23.54 -36.31 -1.66
C LEU A 343 -24.68 -36.66 -2.63
N MET A 344 -24.52 -37.72 -3.44
CA MET A 344 -25.50 -38.18 -4.43
C MET A 344 -26.35 -39.35 -3.92
N GLU A 345 -26.03 -39.88 -2.75
CA GLU A 345 -26.84 -40.80 -1.95
C GLU A 345 -27.72 -40.00 -0.98
#